data_AF-A0A380DQN7-F1
#
_entry.id   AF-A0A380DQN7-F1
#
_cell.length_a   1.000
_cell.length_b   1.000
_cell.length_c   1.000
_cell.angle_alpha   90.00
_cell.angle_beta   90.00
_cell.angle_gamma   90.00
#
_symmetry.space_group_name_H-M   'P 1'
#
loop_
_entity.id
_entity.type
_entity.pdbx_description
1 polymer ?
#
loop_
_entity_poly.entity_id
_entity_poly.type
_entity_poly.pdbx_seq_one_letter_code
_entity_poly.pdbx_strand_id
1 'polypeptide(L)' 'MKIAIAGSGALGSGFGAKLFQSRNDVTLIDGYTSHVEAVKHMD' A
#
# COMPACT_ATOMS: atom_id res chain seq x y z
N MET A 1 12.89 6.51 -1.48
CA MET A 1 12.70 6.41 -2.95
C MET A 1 11.22 6.26 -3.26
N LYS A 2 10.81 6.37 -4.53
CA LYS A 2 9.42 6.09 -4.96
C LYS A 2 9.27 4.60 -5.26
N ILE A 3 8.29 3.95 -4.66
CA ILE A 3 8.08 2.51 -4.74
C ILE A 3 6.60 2.22 -4.99
N ALA A 4 6.28 1.51 -6.07
CA ALA A 4 4.94 1.01 -6.33
C ALA A 4 4.87 -0.49 -6.00
N ILE A 5 3.84 -0.89 -5.26
CA ILE A 5 3.56 -2.31 -4.96
C ILE A 5 2.31 -2.71 -5.76
N ALA A 6 2.51 -3.54 -6.78
CA ALA A 6 1.44 -4.10 -7.59
C ALA A 6 0.91 -5.39 -6.92
N GLY A 7 -0.28 -5.31 -6.35
CA GLY A 7 -0.92 -6.31 -5.49
C GLY A 7 -0.74 -5.98 -4.01
N SER A 8 -1.76 -5.41 -3.38
CA SER A 8 -1.73 -4.94 -1.99
C SER A 8 -2.56 -5.78 -1.02
N GLY A 9 -2.75 -7.07 -1.31
CA GLY A 9 -3.19 -8.06 -0.32
C GLY A 9 -2.27 -8.14 0.91
N ALA A 10 -2.43 -9.17 1.75
CA ALA A 10 -1.75 -9.24 3.05
C ALA A 10 -0.23 -9.00 3.02
N LEU A 11 0.50 -9.65 2.10
CA LEU A 11 1.95 -9.47 1.97
C LEU A 11 2.31 -8.10 1.41
N GLY A 12 1.64 -7.65 0.34
CA GLY A 12 1.90 -6.35 -0.29
C GLY A 12 1.66 -5.19 0.68
N SER A 13 0.58 -5.25 1.46
CA SER A 13 0.29 -4.31 2.55
C SER A 13 1.38 -4.33 3.63
N GLY A 14 1.81 -5.50 4.09
CA GLY A 14 2.86 -5.62 5.10
C GLY A 14 4.22 -5.09 4.65
N PHE A 15 4.61 -5.37 3.41
CA PHE A 15 5.82 -4.82 2.80
C PHE A 15 5.71 -3.31 2.62
N GLY A 16 4.57 -2.83 2.11
CA GLY A 16 4.30 -1.41 1.93
C GLY A 16 4.41 -0.63 3.23
N ALA A 17 3.82 -1.14 4.31
CA ALA A 17 3.89 -0.53 5.64
C ALA A 17 5.35 -0.40 6.14
N LYS A 18 6.15 -1.46 6.02
CA LYS A 18 7.58 -1.42 6.42
C LYS A 18 8.38 -0.44 5.58
N LEU A 19 8.19 -0.43 4.27
CA LEU A 19 8.89 0.49 3.37
C LEU A 19 8.52 1.96 3.64
N PHE A 20 7.24 2.21 3.92
CA PHE A 20 6.74 3.52 4.33
C PHE A 20 7.35 3.97 5.66
N GLN A 21 7.41 3.10 6.67
CA GLN A 21 8.08 3.37 7.95
C GLN A 21 9.57 3.70 7.77
N SER A 22 10.23 3.13 6.77
CA SER A 22 11.60 3.46 6.37
C SER A 22 11.72 4.75 5.52
N ARG A 23 10.71 5.63 5.52
CA ARG A 23 10.69 6.94 4.82
C ARG A 23 10.70 6.82 3.29
N ASN A 24 10.19 5.72 2.73
CA ASN A 24 9.94 5.65 1.28
C ASN A 24 8.56 6.22 0.92
N ASP A 25 8.46 6.76 -0.29
CA ASP A 25 7.20 7.17 -0.91
C ASP A 25 6.60 5.92 -1.57
N VAL A 26 5.58 5.34 -0.93
CA VAL A 26 5.01 4.04 -1.30
C VAL A 26 3.60 4.24 -1.84
N THR A 27 3.33 3.69 -3.02
CA THR A 27 1.99 3.60 -3.60
C THR A 27 1.56 2.14 -3.69
N LEU A 28 0.41 1.81 -3.11
CA LEU A 28 -0.21 0.49 -3.23
C LEU A 28 -1.16 0.49 -4.44
N ILE A 29 -1.10 -0.58 -5.25
CA ILE A 29 -1.96 -0.77 -6.42
C ILE A 29 -2.67 -2.11 -6.28
N ASP A 30 -4.00 -2.12 -6.28
CA ASP A 30 -4.80 -3.33 -6.20
C ASP A 30 -6.09 -3.20 -7.00
N GLY A 31 -6.61 -4.32 -7.52
CA GLY A 31 -7.87 -4.36 -8.26
C GLY A 31 -9.10 -4.46 -7.36
N TYR A 32 -8.93 -4.80 -6.09
CA TYR A 32 -10.02 -4.91 -5.15
C TYR A 32 -10.43 -3.52 -4.64
N THR A 33 -11.38 -2.90 -5.33
CA THR A 33 -11.85 -1.53 -5.07
C THR A 33 -12.18 -1.27 -3.60
N SER A 34 -12.91 -2.17 -2.93
CA SER A 34 -13.26 -1.98 -1.51
C SER A 34 -12.03 -1.92 -0.59
N HIS A 35 -10.98 -2.68 -0.90
CA HIS A 35 -9.72 -2.62 -0.16
C HIS A 35 -9.00 -1.29 -0.41
N VAL A 36 -8.94 -0.84 -1.66
CA VAL A 36 -8.31 0.44 -2.03
C VAL A 36 -9.00 1.61 -1.33
N GLU A 37 -10.32 1.66 -1.33
CA GLU A 37 -11.09 2.73 -0.70
C GLU A 37 -10.96 2.69 0.83
N ALA A 38 -10.92 1.50 1.44
CA ALA A 38 -10.65 1.36 2.87
C ALA A 38 -9.28 1.94 3.27
N VAL A 39 -8.25 1.75 2.43
CA VAL A 39 -6.90 2.29 2.69
C VAL A 39 -6.84 3.81 2.48
N LYS A 40 -7.54 4.36 1.49
CA LYS A 40 -7.57 5.82 1.23
C LYS A 40 -8.31 6.63 2.28
N HIS A 41 -9.34 6.04 2.89
CA HIS A 41 -10.21 6.69 3.87
C HIS A 41 -9.91 6.24 5.32
N MET A 42 -8.73 5.70 5.58
CA MET A 42 -8.23 5.56 6.94
C MET A 42 -7.89 6.97 7.47
N ASP A 43 -8.83 7.59 8.18
CA ASP A 43 -8.63 8.78 9.00
C ASP A 43 -7.62 8.51 10.15
#